data_AF-A0A1E7YTR8-F1
#
_entry.id   AF-A0A1E7YTR8-F1
#
_cell.length_a   1.000
_cell.length_b   1.000
_cell.length_c   1.000
_cell.angle_alpha   90.00
_cell.angle_beta   90.00
_cell.angle_gamma   90.00
#
_symmetry.space_group_name_H-M   'P 1'
#
loop_
_entity.id
_entity.type
_entity.pdbx_description
1 polymer ?
#
loop_
_entity_poly.entity_id
_entity_poly.type
_entity_poly.pdbx_seq_one_letter_code
_entity_poly.pdbx_strand_id
1 'polypeptide(L)'
;AGAGGWQRWLLILIALLVAVVIVAILRRLKAGSHWTATALALILGGAMGNLIDRIRLGYVVDFIGAHWGHLYWPYFNIADSAISIGAVMLVIDAFRRH
;
A
#
# COMPACT_ATOMS: atom_id res chain seq x y z
N ALA A 1 23.78 9.75 -14.05
CA ALA A 1 22.47 9.36 -14.61
C ALA A 1 22.53 7.86 -14.93
N GLY A 2 21.80 7.00 -14.21
CA GLY A 2 21.94 5.54 -14.37
C GLY A 2 21.39 4.66 -13.25
N ALA A 3 20.52 5.15 -12.37
CA ALA A 3 19.71 4.26 -11.54
C ALA A 3 18.61 3.69 -12.45
N GLY A 4 18.81 2.45 -12.89
CA GLY A 4 18.14 1.87 -14.05
C GLY A 4 16.61 1.82 -13.98
N GLY A 5 15.96 1.73 -15.14
CA GLY A 5 14.51 1.49 -15.20
C GLY A 5 14.08 0.14 -14.60
N TRP A 6 15.01 -0.72 -14.16
CA TRP A 6 14.69 -2.05 -13.65
C TRP A 6 13.93 -2.00 -12.32
N GLN A 7 14.21 -1.04 -11.43
CA GLN A 7 13.48 -0.87 -10.17
C GLN A 7 11.98 -0.66 -10.43
N ARG A 8 11.64 0.12 -11.47
CA ARG A 8 10.24 0.34 -11.86
C ARG A 8 9.55 -0.99 -12.17
N TRP A 9 10.16 -1.81 -13.01
CA TRP A 9 9.60 -3.11 -13.41
C TRP A 9 9.54 -4.10 -12.24
N LEU A 10 10.56 -4.13 -11.39
CA LEU A 10 10.55 -4.96 -10.18
C LEU A 10 9.41 -4.56 -9.23
N LEU A 11 9.24 -3.26 -8.96
CA LEU A 11 8.19 -2.77 -8.07
C LEU A 11 6.79 -3.01 -8.65
N ILE A 12 6.63 -2.92 -9.98
CA ILE A 12 5.40 -3.31 -10.67
C ILE A 12 5.09 -4.79 -10.43
N LEU A 13 6.08 -5.67 -10.60
CA LEU A 13 5.92 -7.11 -10.38
C LEU A 13 5.52 -7.41 -8.93
N ILE A 14 6.20 -6.80 -7.95
CA ILE A 14 5.90 -6.97 -6.53
C ILE A 14 4.47 -6.48 -6.23
N ALA A 15 4.07 -5.32 -6.74
CA ALA A 15 2.73 -4.78 -6.51
C ALA A 15 1.64 -5.70 -7.09
N LEU A 16 1.85 -6.27 -8.28
CA LEU A 16 0.94 -7.24 -8.88
C LEU A 16 0.87 -8.54 -8.05
N LEU A 17 2.00 -9.06 -7.60
CA LEU A 17 2.06 -10.25 -6.76
C LEU A 17 1.30 -10.04 -5.44
N VAL A 18 1.56 -8.93 -4.76
CA VAL A 18 0.88 -8.55 -3.51
C VAL A 18 -0.63 -8.41 -3.75
N ALA A 19 -1.04 -7.78 -4.84
CA ALA A 19 -2.46 -7.65 -5.18
C ALA A 19 -3.15 -9.01 -5.36
N VAL A 20 -2.52 -9.95 -6.08
CA VAL A 20 -3.05 -11.31 -6.26
C VAL A 20 -3.19 -12.04 -4.92
N VAL A 21 -2.17 -11.94 -4.05
CA VAL A 21 -2.21 -12.54 -2.71
C VAL A 21 -3.33 -11.94 -1.87
N ILE A 22 -3.47 -10.61 -1.85
CA ILE A 22 -4.55 -9.94 -1.09
C ILE A 22 -5.92 -10.35 -1.60
N VAL A 23 -6.13 -10.38 -2.92
CA VAL A 23 -7.40 -10.82 -3.51
C VAL A 23 -7.70 -12.29 -3.15
N ALA A 24 -6.70 -13.16 -3.16
CA ALA A 24 -6.86 -14.56 -2.74
C ALA A 24 -7.25 -14.68 -1.25
N ILE A 25 -6.67 -13.87 -0.37
CA ILE A 25 -7.03 -13.82 1.05
C ILE A 25 -8.46 -13.28 1.23
N LEU A 26 -8.80 -12.17 0.57
CA LEU A 26 -10.14 -11.58 0.58
C LEU A 26 -11.23 -12.59 0.19
N ARG A 27 -10.98 -13.44 -0.81
CA ARG A 27 -11.92 -14.49 -1.24
C ARG A 27 -12.10 -15.62 -0.22
N ARG A 28 -11.16 -15.80 0.71
CA ARG A 28 -11.17 -16.87 1.72
C ARG A 28 -11.64 -16.38 3.09
N LEU A 29 -11.86 -15.08 3.25
CA LEU A 29 -12.34 -14.50 4.51
C LEU A 29 -13.77 -14.96 4.82
N LYS A 30 -13.99 -15.36 6.08
CA LYS A 30 -15.32 -15.74 6.58
C LYS A 30 -16.23 -14.51 6.65
N ALA A 31 -17.53 -14.73 6.44
CA ALA A 31 -18.54 -13.71 6.69
C ALA A 31 -18.40 -13.14 8.12
N GLY A 32 -18.51 -11.82 8.27
CA GLY A 32 -18.31 -11.11 9.53
C GLY A 32 -16.90 -10.56 9.78
N SER A 33 -15.90 -10.91 8.95
CA SER A 33 -14.52 -10.41 9.10
C SER A 33 -14.30 -9.01 8.48
N HIS A 34 -15.23 -8.08 8.74
CA HIS A 34 -15.26 -6.77 8.09
C HIS A 34 -14.01 -5.93 8.39
N TRP A 35 -13.46 -6.02 9.60
CA TRP A 35 -12.23 -5.29 9.98
C TRP A 35 -11.03 -5.69 9.10
N THR A 36 -10.74 -6.99 9.04
CA THR A 36 -9.64 -7.54 8.21
C THR A 36 -9.90 -7.28 6.72
N ALA A 37 -11.15 -7.40 6.26
CA ALA A 37 -11.50 -7.14 4.88
C ALA A 37 -11.24 -5.68 4.48
N THR A 38 -11.63 -4.71 5.34
CA THR A 38 -11.35 -3.29 5.12
C THR A 38 -9.85 -3.01 5.11
N ALA A 39 -9.09 -3.59 6.04
CA ALA A 39 -7.64 -3.42 6.11
C ALA A 39 -6.95 -3.91 4.81
N LEU A 40 -7.33 -5.08 4.32
CA LEU A 40 -6.83 -5.64 3.07
C LEU A 40 -7.27 -4.82 1.85
N ALA A 41 -8.50 -4.31 1.84
CA ALA A 41 -9.00 -3.45 0.77
C ALA A 41 -8.24 -2.12 0.69
N LEU A 42 -7.89 -1.52 1.84
CA LEU A 42 -7.06 -0.30 1.91
C LEU A 42 -5.67 -0.55 1.33
N ILE A 43 -5.01 -1.64 1.74
CA ILE A 43 -3.68 -2.00 1.21
C ILE A 43 -3.75 -2.27 -0.29
N LEU A 44 -4.76 -3.01 -0.75
CA LEU A 44 -4.96 -3.29 -2.17
C LEU A 44 -5.18 -2.00 -2.97
N GLY A 45 -6.07 -1.13 -2.50
CA GLY A 45 -6.37 0.14 -3.15
C GLY A 45 -5.14 1.04 -3.26
N GLY A 46 -4.38 1.19 -2.17
CA GLY A 46 -3.13 1.95 -2.18
C GLY A 46 -2.08 1.33 -3.11
N ALA A 47 -1.88 0.01 -3.05
CA ALA A 47 -0.94 -0.68 -3.94
C ALA A 47 -1.32 -0.50 -5.43
N MET A 48 -2.62 -0.53 -5.77
CA MET A 48 -3.10 -0.28 -7.12
C MET A 48 -2.93 1.17 -7.57
N GLY A 49 -3.19 2.16 -6.71
CA GLY A 49 -2.92 3.57 -7.04
C GLY A 49 -1.45 3.81 -7.39
N ASN A 50 -0.56 3.35 -6.52
CA ASN A 50 0.89 3.43 -6.69
C ASN A 50 1.40 2.61 -7.89
N LEU A 51 0.73 1.52 -8.27
CA LEU A 51 1.03 0.74 -9.47
C LEU A 51 0.62 1.50 -10.75
N ILE A 52 -0.57 2.09 -10.76
CA ILE A 52 -1.09 2.87 -11.90
C ILE A 52 -0.14 4.04 -12.23
N ASP A 53 0.33 4.75 -11.21
CA ASP A 53 1.31 5.83 -11.38
C ASP A 53 2.60 5.32 -12.02
N ARG A 54 3.16 4.21 -11.50
CA ARG A 54 4.38 3.60 -12.07
C ARG A 54 4.19 3.14 -13.51
N ILE A 55 3.01 2.66 -13.90
CA ILE A 55 2.73 2.26 -15.28
C ILE A 55 2.60 3.48 -16.19
N ARG A 56 1.84 4.51 -15.77
CA ARG A 56 1.52 5.67 -16.60
C ARG A 56 2.64 6.71 -16.67
N LEU A 57 3.24 7.03 -15.52
CA LEU A 57 4.18 8.14 -15.35
C LEU A 57 5.62 7.65 -15.24
N GLY A 58 5.82 6.39 -14.84
CA GLY A 58 7.14 5.81 -14.61
C GLY A 58 7.69 6.02 -13.20
N TYR A 59 7.01 6.80 -12.38
CA TYR A 59 7.30 7.08 -10.97
C TYR A 59 5.98 7.31 -10.21
N VAL A 60 6.05 7.39 -8.88
CA VAL A 60 4.91 7.71 -8.00
C VAL A 60 4.90 9.19 -7.70
N VAL A 61 3.72 9.82 -7.71
CA VAL A 61 3.59 11.23 -7.36
C VAL A 61 3.35 11.37 -5.86
N ASP A 62 4.34 11.92 -5.16
CA ASP A 62 4.24 12.27 -3.76
C ASP A 62 3.90 13.75 -3.62
N PHE A 63 2.86 14.07 -2.84
CA PHE A 63 2.33 15.44 -2.75
C PHE A 63 1.97 15.89 -1.34
N ILE A 64 1.97 14.98 -0.37
CA ILE A 64 1.73 15.30 1.04
C ILE A 64 3.09 15.48 1.72
N GLY A 65 3.37 16.70 2.15
CA GLY A 65 4.54 17.03 2.98
C GLY A 65 4.09 17.29 4.41
N ALA A 66 4.65 16.54 5.36
CA ALA A 66 4.41 16.73 6.80
C ALA A 66 5.71 17.12 7.50
N HIS A 67 5.64 18.07 8.43
CA HIS A 67 6.81 18.50 9.20
C HIS A 67 6.39 19.00 10.58
N TRP A 68 7.32 18.95 11.54
CA TRP A 68 7.16 19.50 12.88
C TRP A 68 8.43 20.23 13.29
N GLY A 69 8.39 21.57 13.34
CA GLY A 69 9.59 22.38 13.52
C GLY A 69 10.61 22.12 12.41
N HIS A 70 11.82 21.69 12.79
CA HIS A 70 12.90 21.32 11.86
C HIS A 70 12.86 19.84 11.43
N LEU A 71 11.94 19.04 11.95
CA LEU A 71 11.80 17.64 11.58
C LEU A 71 10.89 17.50 10.35
N TYR A 72 11.42 16.95 9.27
CA TYR A 72 10.68 16.70 8.03
C TYR A 72 10.38 15.22 7.89
N TRP A 73 9.10 14.90 7.70
CA TRP A 73 8.69 13.58 7.28
C TRP A 73 8.89 13.46 5.76
N PRO A 74 9.33 12.29 5.24
CA PRO A 74 9.39 12.05 3.80
C PRO A 74 8.05 12.35 3.14
N TYR A 75 8.06 12.92 1.93
CA TYR A 75 6.82 13.13 1.19
C TYR A 75 6.14 11.78 0.91
N PHE A 76 4.81 11.79 0.92
CA PHE A 76 3.99 10.62 0.68
C PHE A 76 2.71 11.00 -0.05
N ASN A 77 1.89 10.02 -0.39
CA ASN A 77 0.59 10.24 -1.02
C ASN A 77 -0.55 9.50 -0.31
N ILE A 78 -1.75 9.60 -0.88
CA ILE A 78 -2.95 8.94 -0.35
C ILE A 78 -2.85 7.42 -0.45
N ALA A 79 -2.17 6.87 -1.47
CA ALA A 79 -1.94 5.44 -1.59
C ALA A 79 -1.04 4.91 -0.45
N ASP A 80 0.03 5.63 -0.10
CA ASP A 80 0.89 5.28 1.04
C ASP A 80 0.11 5.35 2.35
N SER A 81 -0.71 6.40 2.52
CA SER A 81 -1.57 6.56 3.69
C SER A 81 -2.54 5.37 3.85
N ALA A 82 -3.17 4.94 2.75
CA ALA A 82 -4.06 3.78 2.75
C ALA A 82 -3.33 2.48 3.12
N ILE A 83 -2.13 2.26 2.57
CA ILE A 83 -1.28 1.11 2.91
C ILE A 83 -0.91 1.14 4.40
N SER A 84 -0.44 2.28 4.91
CA SER A 84 -0.04 2.43 6.32
C SER A 84 -1.21 2.19 7.27
N ILE A 85 -2.39 2.77 7.00
CA ILE A 85 -3.58 2.58 7.82
C ILE A 85 -4.02 1.12 7.78
N GLY A 86 -4.09 0.50 6.60
CA GLY A 86 -4.45 -0.91 6.48
C GLY A 86 -3.45 -1.83 7.19
N ALA A 87 -2.15 -1.54 7.13
CA ALA A 87 -1.13 -2.30 7.86
C ALA A 87 -1.32 -2.18 9.38
N VAL A 88 -1.55 -0.97 9.90
CA VAL A 88 -1.86 -0.75 11.32
C VAL A 88 -3.13 -1.51 11.73
N MET A 89 -4.18 -1.50 10.90
CA MET A 89 -5.40 -2.27 11.16
C MET A 89 -5.15 -3.78 11.25
N LEU A 90 -4.28 -4.35 10.39
CA LEU A 90 -3.89 -5.76 10.45
C LEU A 90 -3.08 -6.08 11.71
N VAL A 91 -2.16 -5.19 12.10
CA VAL A 91 -1.40 -5.34 13.35
C VAL A 91 -2.35 -5.34 14.55
N ILE A 92 -3.31 -4.41 14.60
CA ILE A 92 -4.35 -4.38 15.64
C ILE A 92 -5.18 -5.68 15.62
N ASP A 93 -5.58 -6.18 14.43
CA ASP A 93 -6.32 -7.44 14.31
C ASP A 93 -5.55 -8.62 14.90
N ALA A 94 -4.23 -8.67 14.68
CA ALA A 94 -3.37 -9.70 15.24
C ALA A 94 -3.34 -9.67 16.78
N PHE A 95 -3.32 -8.47 17.38
CA PHE A 95 -3.37 -8.33 18.84
C PHE A 95 -4.77 -8.63 19.43
N ARG A 96 -5.86 -8.38 18.70
CA ARG A 96 -7.23 -8.65 19.18
C ARG A 96 -7.62 -10.14 19.14
N ARG A 97 -6.92 -10.94 18.34
CA ARG A 97 -7.15 -12.38 18.22
C ARG A 97 -6.43 -13.21 19.29
N HIS A 98 -5.60 -12.56 20.12
CA HIS A 98 -5.00 -13.11 21.33
C HIS A 98 -5.74 -12.61 22.57
#